data_AF-M7SM17-F1
#
_entry.id   AF-M7SM17-F1
#
_cell.length_a   1.000
_cell.length_b   1.000
_cell.length_c   1.000
_cell.angle_alpha   90.00
_cell.angle_beta   90.00
_cell.angle_gamma   90.00
#
_symmetry.space_group_name_H-M   'P 1'
#
loop_
_entity.id
_entity.type
_entity.pdbx_description
1 polymer ?
#
loop_
_entity_poly.entity_id
_entity_poly.type
_entity_poly.pdbx_seq_one_letter_code
_entity_poly.pdbx_strand_id
1 'polypeptide(L)'
;MGEGYHNFHHQFPVDYRNAIKWYQYDPTKWFIQLSEYLRLSTNLQTFPENEIKKGTLTMSLKKLRAEQDDILWPPGSKELPVVDWDTYQKESEMTPLVLINGYIHDVSGFEEKHPGGRSILMRHVGKDASSAFSGGVYEHSNAAHNLLAMMRVGVLDGGVEHVKYVTPAQRLRVIEQRKHDGVEPLEPVPAS
;
A
#
# COMPACT_ATOMS: atom_id res chain seq x y z
N MET A 1 22.44 -19.06 -3.79
CA MET A 1 21.46 -20.09 -3.38
C MET A 1 21.55 -20.36 -1.87
N GLY A 2 21.30 -19.38 -1.00
CA GLY A 2 21.57 -19.56 0.44
C GLY A 2 20.63 -18.83 1.41
N GLU A 3 19.90 -17.81 0.98
CA GLU A 3 19.12 -16.99 1.94
C GLU A 3 17.76 -17.59 2.31
N GLY A 4 17.15 -18.39 1.42
CA GLY A 4 15.85 -19.02 1.70
C GLY A 4 15.90 -20.18 2.70
N TYR A 5 16.96 -20.99 2.67
CA TYR A 5 17.14 -22.17 3.53
C TYR A 5 17.41 -21.78 5.00
N HIS A 6 18.33 -20.84 5.21
CA HIS A 6 18.65 -20.35 6.56
C HIS A 6 17.46 -19.64 7.21
N ASN A 7 16.68 -18.86 6.44
CA ASN A 7 15.48 -18.20 6.95
C ASN A 7 14.37 -19.19 7.33
N PHE A 8 14.23 -20.31 6.64
CA PHE A 8 13.21 -21.32 6.96
C PHE A 8 13.55 -22.07 8.26
N HIS A 9 14.80 -22.51 8.42
CA HIS A 9 15.23 -23.24 9.62
C HIS A 9 15.19 -22.38 10.90
N HIS A 10 15.49 -21.08 10.81
CA HIS A 10 15.32 -20.14 11.93
C HIS A 10 13.84 -19.85 12.25
N GLN A 11 12.96 -19.85 11.25
CA GLN A 11 11.54 -19.55 11.44
C GLN A 11 10.73 -20.78 11.90
N PHE A 12 11.13 -22.00 11.51
CA PHE A 12 10.44 -23.25 11.79
C PHE A 12 11.42 -24.35 12.24
N PRO A 13 12.06 -24.23 13.42
CA PRO A 13 13.17 -25.10 13.84
C PRO A 13 12.80 -26.57 14.06
N VAL A 14 11.50 -26.86 14.23
CA VAL A 14 10.97 -28.21 14.49
C VAL A 14 10.50 -28.93 13.22
N ASP A 15 10.46 -28.26 12.06
CA ASP A 15 10.08 -28.91 10.80
C ASP A 15 11.27 -29.68 10.23
N TYR A 16 11.10 -30.98 10.03
CA TYR A 16 12.17 -31.83 9.48
C TYR A 16 12.53 -31.48 8.01
N ARG A 17 11.66 -30.74 7.31
CA ARG A 17 11.90 -30.30 5.93
C ARG A 17 12.76 -29.04 5.97
N ASN A 18 13.89 -29.01 5.26
CA ASN A 18 14.72 -27.81 5.18
C ASN A 18 14.28 -26.88 4.03
N ALA A 19 13.26 -27.28 3.25
CA ALA A 19 12.82 -26.58 2.04
C ALA A 19 11.28 -26.52 1.90
N ILE A 20 10.75 -25.35 1.54
CA ILE A 20 9.32 -25.08 1.39
C ILE A 20 8.72 -25.80 0.17
N LYS A 21 9.50 -26.01 -0.89
CA LYS A 21 9.01 -26.57 -2.17
C LYS A 21 9.47 -28.01 -2.39
N TRP A 22 8.60 -28.83 -2.98
CA TRP A 22 8.87 -30.26 -3.20
C TRP A 22 10.06 -30.55 -4.13
N TYR A 23 10.35 -29.63 -5.06
CA TYR A 23 11.43 -29.76 -6.05
C TYR A 23 12.79 -29.20 -5.57
N GLN A 24 12.85 -28.65 -4.37
CA GLN A 24 14.10 -28.17 -3.79
C GLN A 24 14.93 -29.37 -3.33
N TYR A 25 16.15 -29.48 -3.85
CA TYR A 25 17.08 -30.53 -3.46
C TYR A 25 17.53 -30.34 -2.01
N ASP A 26 17.10 -31.25 -1.15
CA ASP A 26 17.40 -31.26 0.28
C ASP A 26 17.86 -32.68 0.66
N PRO A 27 19.18 -32.97 0.66
CA PRO A 27 19.71 -34.30 0.96
C PRO A 27 19.31 -34.79 2.36
N THR A 28 19.07 -33.88 3.30
CA THR A 28 18.62 -34.19 4.66
C THR A 28 17.17 -34.71 4.66
N LYS A 29 16.29 -34.15 3.82
CA LYS A 29 14.92 -34.63 3.64
C LYS A 29 14.85 -36.08 3.18
N TRP A 30 15.65 -36.46 2.18
CA TRP A 30 15.68 -37.83 1.66
C TRP A 30 16.30 -38.81 2.67
N PHE A 31 17.33 -38.38 3.41
CA PHE A 31 17.97 -39.19 4.44
C PHE A 31 17.05 -39.46 5.63
N ILE A 32 16.31 -38.45 6.11
CA ILE A 32 15.34 -38.60 7.20
C ILE A 32 14.15 -39.47 6.74
N GLN A 33 13.67 -39.29 5.50
CA GLN A 33 12.58 -40.10 4.95
C GLN A 33 12.98 -41.58 4.76
N LEU A 34 14.24 -41.85 4.39
CA LEU A 34 14.78 -43.20 4.36
C LEU A 34 14.93 -43.80 5.77
N SER A 35 15.32 -42.99 6.75
CA SER A 35 15.44 -43.40 8.15
C SER A 35 14.08 -43.70 8.78
N GLU A 36 13.03 -42.95 8.41
CA GLU A 36 11.64 -43.24 8.76
C GLU A 36 11.15 -44.53 8.10
N TYR A 37 11.44 -44.73 6.81
CA TYR A 37 11.10 -45.96 6.08
C TYR A 37 11.74 -47.21 6.72
N LEU A 38 12.97 -47.07 7.20
CA LEU A 38 13.69 -48.11 7.95
C LEU A 38 13.31 -48.18 9.44
N ARG A 39 12.32 -47.40 9.90
CA ARG A 39 11.83 -47.29 11.28
C ARG A 39 12.89 -46.88 12.31
N LEU A 40 13.96 -46.23 11.87
CA LEU A 40 15.02 -45.68 12.72
C LEU A 40 14.61 -44.35 13.37
N SER A 41 13.65 -43.64 12.77
CA SER A 41 13.04 -42.41 13.29
C SER A 41 11.53 -42.44 13.14
N THR A 42 10.77 -42.32 14.23
CA THR A 42 9.31 -42.55 14.25
C THR A 42 8.47 -41.32 14.58
N ASN A 43 9.10 -40.13 14.75
CA ASN A 43 8.41 -38.91 15.18
C ASN A 43 8.87 -37.68 14.38
N LEU A 44 8.63 -37.69 13.06
CA LEU A 44 8.87 -36.53 12.21
C LEU A 44 7.79 -35.47 12.46
N GLN A 45 8.19 -34.28 12.89
CA GLN A 45 7.27 -33.16 13.09
C GLN A 45 7.28 -32.24 11.86
N THR A 46 6.09 -31.83 11.42
CA THR A 46 5.91 -30.85 10.35
C THR A 46 5.14 -29.65 10.85
N PHE A 47 5.52 -28.46 10.41
CA PHE A 47 4.75 -27.26 10.66
C PHE A 47 3.49 -27.22 9.78
N PRO A 48 2.35 -26.73 10.28
CA PRO A 48 1.13 -26.60 9.49
C PRO A 48 1.37 -25.74 8.23
N GLU A 49 0.91 -26.20 7.07
CA GLU A 49 1.13 -25.52 5.78
C GLU A 49 0.63 -24.06 5.78
N ASN A 50 -0.46 -23.79 6.50
CA ASN A 50 -1.00 -22.44 6.66
C ASN A 50 -0.02 -21.48 7.33
N GLU A 51 0.73 -21.93 8.34
CA GLU A 51 1.71 -21.10 9.04
C GLU A 51 2.96 -20.84 8.18
N ILE A 52 3.36 -21.81 7.36
CA ILE A 52 4.41 -21.64 6.35
C ILE A 52 3.96 -20.61 5.29
N LYS A 53 2.70 -20.69 4.83
CA LYS A 53 2.12 -19.73 3.89
C LYS A 53 2.06 -18.32 4.47
N LYS A 54 1.63 -18.18 5.73
CA LYS A 54 1.66 -16.90 6.46
C LYS A 54 3.08 -16.33 6.51
N GLY A 55 4.07 -17.12 6.94
CA GLY A 55 5.47 -16.67 7.00
C GLY A 55 6.02 -16.22 5.65
N THR A 56 5.72 -16.98 4.58
CA THR A 56 6.10 -16.62 3.21
C THR A 56 5.45 -15.31 2.77
N LEU A 57 4.14 -15.17 2.99
CA LEU A 57 3.40 -13.93 2.68
C LEU A 57 3.95 -12.74 3.48
N THR A 58 4.29 -12.92 4.76
CA THR A 58 4.89 -11.87 5.58
C THR A 58 6.22 -11.39 5.00
N MET A 59 7.09 -12.29 4.54
CA MET A 59 8.35 -11.90 3.89
C MET A 59 8.12 -11.16 2.57
N SER A 60 7.17 -11.62 1.75
CA SER A 60 6.76 -10.91 0.53
C SER A 60 6.22 -9.51 0.83
N LEU A 61 5.36 -9.37 1.85
CA LEU A 61 4.83 -8.07 2.28
C LEU A 61 5.93 -7.15 2.81
N LYS A 62 6.92 -7.66 3.57
CA LYS A 62 8.08 -6.87 4.01
C LYS A 62 8.89 -6.35 2.83
N LYS A 63 9.12 -7.19 1.81
CA LYS A 63 9.82 -6.76 0.59
C LYS A 63 9.04 -5.67 -0.16
N LEU A 64 7.74 -5.90 -0.38
CA LEU A 64 6.86 -4.91 -1.01
C LEU A 64 6.79 -3.61 -0.19
N ARG A 65 6.85 -3.70 1.13
CA ARG A 65 6.88 -2.52 2.01
C ARG A 65 8.17 -1.72 1.82
N ALA A 66 9.32 -2.38 1.75
CA ALA A 66 10.59 -1.71 1.46
C ALA A 66 10.56 -1.01 0.10
N GLU A 67 10.07 -1.69 -0.94
CA GLU A 67 9.86 -1.08 -2.27
C GLU A 67 8.88 0.11 -2.20
N GLN A 68 7.82 0.02 -1.38
CA GLN A 68 6.84 1.08 -1.18
C GLN A 68 7.43 2.33 -0.50
N ASP A 69 8.42 2.16 0.39
CA ASP A 69 9.04 3.25 1.14
C ASP A 69 9.92 4.15 0.26
N ASP A 70 10.40 3.65 -0.88
CA ASP A 70 11.16 4.43 -1.88
C ASP A 70 10.26 5.25 -2.83
N ILE A 71 8.94 5.05 -2.77
CA ILE A 71 7.99 5.75 -3.64
C ILE A 71 7.56 7.06 -2.96
N LEU A 72 7.58 8.17 -3.71
CA LEU A 72 6.99 9.42 -3.26
C LEU A 72 5.47 9.35 -3.31
N TRP A 73 4.82 9.72 -2.21
CA TRP A 73 3.37 9.66 -2.06
C TRP A 73 2.76 11.05 -1.89
N PRO A 74 1.50 11.24 -2.29
CA PRO A 74 0.84 12.53 -2.18
C PRO A 74 0.63 12.88 -0.70
N PRO A 75 0.57 14.19 -0.37
CA PRO A 75 0.34 14.66 0.98
C PRO A 75 -0.97 14.11 1.54
N GLY A 76 -0.97 13.85 2.85
CA GLY A 76 -2.16 13.42 3.56
C GLY A 76 -3.20 14.55 3.62
N SER A 77 -4.49 14.21 3.55
CA SER A 77 -5.58 15.21 3.70
C SER A 77 -5.44 16.11 4.94
N LYS A 78 -4.89 15.59 6.04
CA LYS A 78 -4.68 16.33 7.30
C LYS A 78 -3.48 17.30 7.27
N GLU A 79 -2.58 17.13 6.31
CA GLU A 79 -1.38 17.94 6.15
C GLU A 79 -1.63 19.14 5.22
N LEU A 80 -2.75 19.12 4.49
CA LEU A 80 -3.12 20.15 3.54
C LEU A 80 -3.86 21.30 4.25
N PRO A 81 -3.59 22.56 3.86
CA PRO A 81 -4.34 23.71 4.36
C PRO A 81 -5.80 23.62 3.89
N VAL A 82 -6.71 24.06 4.77
CA VAL A 82 -8.12 24.26 4.42
C VAL A 82 -8.27 25.69 3.89
N VAL A 83 -8.87 25.84 2.72
CA VAL A 83 -8.97 27.09 1.97
C VAL A 83 -10.42 27.34 1.62
N ASP A 84 -10.95 28.54 1.91
CA ASP A 84 -12.33 28.89 1.53
C ASP A 84 -12.47 29.18 0.02
N TRP A 85 -13.72 29.27 -0.44
CA TRP A 85 -14.03 29.47 -1.86
C TRP A 85 -13.52 30.80 -2.43
N ASP A 86 -13.60 31.89 -1.67
CA ASP A 86 -13.20 33.21 -2.15
C ASP A 86 -11.68 33.29 -2.27
N THR A 87 -10.96 32.74 -1.29
CA THR A 87 -9.50 32.60 -1.34
C THR A 87 -9.08 31.71 -2.51
N TYR A 88 -9.73 30.56 -2.70
CA TYR A 88 -9.47 29.68 -3.85
C TYR A 88 -9.64 30.41 -5.20
N GLN A 89 -10.74 31.15 -5.39
CA GLN A 89 -10.97 31.89 -6.62
C GLN A 89 -9.90 32.96 -6.86
N LYS A 90 -9.57 33.74 -5.81
CA LYS A 90 -8.59 34.81 -5.91
C LYS A 90 -7.18 34.28 -6.25
N GLU A 91 -6.76 33.20 -5.61
CA GLU A 91 -5.47 32.58 -5.93
C GLU A 91 -5.44 31.97 -7.33
N SER A 92 -6.59 31.48 -7.81
CA SER A 92 -6.75 30.94 -9.17
C SER A 92 -6.56 31.98 -10.29
N GLU A 93 -6.59 33.28 -9.98
CA GLU A 93 -6.30 34.34 -10.95
C GLU A 93 -4.81 34.42 -11.31
N MET A 94 -3.95 34.07 -10.35
CA MET A 94 -2.49 34.17 -10.47
C MET A 94 -1.83 32.82 -10.72
N THR A 95 -2.42 31.75 -10.20
CA THR A 95 -1.91 30.38 -10.30
C THR A 95 -2.98 29.49 -10.94
N PRO A 96 -2.64 28.59 -11.88
CA PRO A 96 -3.61 27.68 -12.47
C PRO A 96 -4.05 26.60 -11.44
N LEU A 97 -5.03 26.94 -10.61
CA LEU A 97 -5.58 26.03 -9.60
C LEU A 97 -6.89 25.40 -10.09
N VAL A 98 -7.05 24.09 -9.88
CA VAL A 98 -8.27 23.35 -10.24
C VAL A 98 -8.79 22.56 -9.04
N LEU A 99 -10.08 22.67 -8.77
CA LEU A 99 -10.75 21.93 -7.71
C LEU A 99 -11.28 20.60 -8.26
N ILE A 100 -10.86 19.48 -7.67
CA ILE A 100 -11.33 18.14 -8.04
C ILE A 100 -11.54 17.32 -6.76
N ASN A 101 -12.74 16.78 -6.58
CA ASN A 101 -13.14 15.95 -5.45
C ASN A 101 -12.81 16.59 -4.09
N GLY A 102 -13.04 17.91 -3.96
CA GLY A 102 -12.77 18.67 -2.74
C GLY A 102 -11.31 19.08 -2.52
N TYR A 103 -10.37 18.60 -3.34
CA TYR A 103 -8.96 18.98 -3.27
C TYR A 103 -8.62 20.06 -4.29
N ILE A 104 -7.83 21.03 -3.87
CA ILE A 104 -7.25 22.06 -4.72
C ILE A 104 -5.92 21.54 -5.26
N HIS A 105 -5.76 21.59 -6.57
CA HIS A 105 -4.56 21.13 -7.26
C HIS A 105 -3.90 22.30 -7.98
N ASP A 106 -2.59 22.46 -7.78
CA ASP A 106 -1.77 23.35 -8.58
C ASP A 106 -1.25 22.60 -9.79
N VAL A 107 -1.74 22.97 -10.98
CA VAL A 107 -1.36 22.33 -12.24
C VAL A 107 -0.29 23.12 -12.99
N SER A 108 0.40 24.06 -12.33
CA SER A 108 1.52 24.81 -12.90
C SER A 108 2.60 23.91 -13.46
N GLY A 109 3.02 24.18 -14.70
CA GLY A 109 3.98 23.39 -15.45
C GLY A 109 3.43 22.07 -16.01
N PHE A 110 2.27 21.59 -15.53
CA PHE A 110 1.58 20.43 -16.10
C PHE A 110 0.63 20.82 -17.23
N GLU A 111 0.15 22.06 -17.29
CA GLU A 111 -0.84 22.49 -18.27
C GLU A 111 -0.38 22.29 -19.72
N GLU A 112 0.91 22.44 -19.99
CA GLU A 112 1.51 22.19 -21.33
C GLU A 112 1.67 20.70 -21.66
N LYS A 113 1.72 19.85 -20.63
CA LYS A 113 1.92 18.40 -20.75
C LYS A 113 0.60 17.62 -20.70
N HIS A 114 -0.51 18.31 -20.43
CA HIS A 114 -1.82 17.68 -20.32
C HIS A 114 -2.20 17.00 -21.65
N PRO A 115 -2.41 15.66 -21.68
CA PRO A 115 -2.68 14.94 -22.93
C PRO A 115 -3.98 15.36 -23.63
N GLY A 116 -4.97 15.84 -22.88
CA GLY A 116 -6.20 16.42 -23.43
C GLY A 116 -6.03 17.84 -23.99
N GLY A 117 -4.82 18.41 -23.92
CA GLY A 117 -4.48 19.75 -24.36
C GLY A 117 -4.61 20.81 -23.26
N ARG A 118 -3.75 21.83 -23.34
CA ARG A 118 -3.71 22.98 -22.42
C ARG A 118 -5.03 23.72 -22.36
N SER A 119 -5.66 23.98 -23.50
CA SER A 119 -6.89 24.78 -23.58
C SER A 119 -8.07 24.16 -22.82
N ILE A 120 -8.18 22.83 -22.79
CA ILE A 120 -9.25 22.13 -22.06
C ILE A 120 -9.05 22.27 -20.56
N LEU A 121 -7.81 22.10 -20.09
CA LEU A 121 -7.47 22.23 -18.68
C LEU A 121 -7.63 23.68 -18.19
N MET A 122 -7.13 24.65 -18.96
CA MET A 122 -7.22 26.08 -18.57
C MET A 122 -8.66 26.60 -18.47
N ARG A 123 -9.63 25.99 -19.16
CA ARG A 123 -11.06 26.34 -19.03
C ARG A 123 -11.66 26.02 -17.65
N HIS A 124 -10.99 25.16 -16.90
CA HIS A 124 -11.41 24.68 -15.59
C HIS A 124 -10.62 25.31 -14.43
N VAL A 125 -9.67 26.20 -14.71
CA VAL A 125 -8.98 26.98 -13.66
C VAL A 125 -10.00 27.83 -12.89
N GLY A 126 -9.87 27.83 -11.57
CA GLY A 126 -10.80 28.51 -10.64
C GLY A 126 -12.18 27.87 -10.54
N LYS A 127 -12.36 26.62 -11.01
CA LYS A 127 -13.65 25.92 -11.02
C LYS A 127 -13.54 24.51 -10.44
N ASP A 128 -14.70 24.00 -10.04
CA ASP A 128 -14.88 22.57 -9.77
C ASP A 128 -14.93 21.78 -11.09
N ALA A 129 -13.90 20.96 -11.31
CA ALA A 129 -13.76 20.09 -12.47
C ALA A 129 -14.01 18.61 -12.14
N SER A 130 -14.55 18.29 -10.95
CA SER A 130 -14.75 16.92 -10.47
C SER A 130 -15.52 16.06 -11.47
N SER A 131 -16.62 16.61 -12.00
CA SER A 131 -17.45 15.94 -13.00
C SER A 131 -16.72 15.77 -14.33
N ALA A 132 -16.00 16.80 -14.80
CA ALA A 132 -15.25 16.73 -16.04
C ALA A 132 -14.11 15.70 -15.98
N PHE A 133 -13.49 15.54 -14.80
CA PHE A 133 -12.38 14.63 -14.58
C PHE A 133 -12.81 13.17 -14.37
N SER A 134 -13.90 12.93 -13.63
CA SER A 134 -14.31 11.60 -13.17
C SER A 134 -15.34 10.89 -14.06
N GLY A 135 -15.56 11.36 -15.30
CA GLY A 135 -16.43 10.65 -16.26
C GLY A 135 -17.70 11.38 -16.72
N GLY A 136 -17.82 12.69 -16.51
CA GLY A 136 -18.89 13.47 -17.12
C GLY A 136 -18.77 13.61 -18.65
N VAL A 137 -17.54 13.51 -19.18
CA VAL A 137 -17.24 13.50 -20.64
C VAL A 137 -16.20 12.43 -20.97
N TYR A 138 -15.11 12.35 -20.18
CA TYR A 138 -14.08 11.31 -20.27
C TYR A 138 -13.69 10.86 -18.86
N GLU A 139 -13.59 9.56 -18.65
CA GLU A 139 -13.09 8.99 -17.39
C GLU A 139 -11.57 8.90 -17.45
N HIS A 140 -10.88 9.60 -16.54
CA HIS A 140 -9.42 9.58 -16.50
C HIS A 140 -8.89 8.22 -16.01
N SER A 141 -7.71 7.84 -16.48
CA SER A 141 -7.09 6.57 -16.09
C SER A 141 -6.60 6.58 -14.63
N ASN A 142 -6.39 5.39 -14.06
CA ASN A 142 -5.79 5.25 -12.72
C ASN A 142 -4.45 6.01 -12.59
N ALA A 143 -3.65 6.07 -13.67
CA ALA A 143 -2.40 6.80 -13.67
C ALA A 143 -2.62 8.32 -13.55
N ALA A 144 -3.62 8.86 -14.25
CA ALA A 144 -3.99 10.26 -14.14
C ALA A 144 -4.51 10.61 -12.74
N HIS A 145 -5.30 9.73 -12.12
CA HIS A 145 -5.74 9.88 -10.73
C HIS A 145 -4.57 9.89 -9.73
N ASN A 146 -3.56 9.04 -9.93
CA ASN A 146 -2.35 9.02 -9.10
C ASN A 146 -1.52 10.31 -9.28
N LEU A 147 -1.33 10.76 -10.52
CA LEU A 147 -0.59 11.97 -10.82
C LEU A 147 -1.28 13.22 -10.27
N LEU A 148 -2.60 13.32 -10.42
CA LEU A 148 -3.38 14.44 -9.89
C LEU A 148 -3.18 14.58 -8.38
N ALA A 149 -3.19 13.47 -7.63
CA ALA A 149 -3.00 13.53 -6.18
C ALA A 149 -1.65 14.10 -5.76
N MET A 150 -0.60 13.97 -6.59
CA MET A 150 0.71 14.56 -6.33
C MET A 150 0.72 16.09 -6.43
N MET A 151 -0.28 16.67 -7.09
CA MET A 151 -0.42 18.12 -7.32
C MET A 151 -1.30 18.82 -6.27
N ARG A 152 -1.69 18.12 -5.20
CA ARG A 152 -2.55 18.68 -4.15
C ARG A 152 -1.81 19.76 -3.36
N VAL A 153 -2.47 20.90 -3.20
CA VAL A 153 -1.96 22.05 -2.42
C VAL A 153 -2.91 22.49 -1.31
N GLY A 154 -4.18 22.04 -1.33
CA GLY A 154 -5.16 22.38 -0.30
C GLY A 154 -6.43 21.55 -0.36
N VAL A 155 -7.31 21.76 0.61
CA VAL A 155 -8.68 21.23 0.68
C VAL A 155 -9.63 22.41 0.73
N LEU A 156 -10.71 22.38 -0.06
CA LEU A 156 -11.70 23.45 -0.04
C LEU A 156 -12.59 23.34 1.22
N ASP A 157 -12.78 24.45 1.94
CA ASP A 157 -13.70 24.53 3.09
C ASP A 157 -15.15 24.31 2.66
N GLY A 158 -15.87 23.45 3.39
CA GLY A 158 -17.19 22.97 2.99
C GLY A 158 -17.22 22.19 1.66
N GLY A 159 -16.05 22.03 1.02
CA GLY A 159 -15.78 21.13 -0.10
C GLY A 159 -16.03 19.73 0.42
N VAL A 160 -17.26 19.30 0.23
CA VAL A 160 -17.85 18.05 0.66
C VAL A 160 -16.76 16.99 0.84
N GLU A 161 -16.41 16.66 2.10
CA GLU A 161 -15.52 15.52 2.44
C GLU A 161 -16.09 14.16 1.98
N HIS A 162 -17.11 14.15 1.12
CA HIS A 162 -17.57 13.00 0.36
C HIS A 162 -16.56 12.74 -0.74
N VAL A 163 -15.39 12.28 -0.32
CA VAL A 163 -14.91 10.93 -0.50
C VAL A 163 -13.51 11.06 0.07
N LYS A 164 -13.14 10.19 1.01
CA LYS A 164 -11.72 9.86 1.21
C LYS A 164 -11.23 9.38 -0.14
N TYR A 165 -10.83 10.29 -1.02
CA TYR A 165 -10.49 9.98 -2.39
C TYR A 165 -9.11 9.36 -2.34
N VAL A 166 -9.13 8.06 -2.05
CA VAL A 166 -7.98 7.19 -2.02
C VAL A 166 -7.71 6.83 -3.47
N THR A 167 -6.58 7.29 -3.98
CA THR A 167 -6.17 6.95 -5.34
C THR A 167 -6.02 5.44 -5.48
N PRO A 168 -6.14 4.88 -6.70
CA PRO A 168 -5.93 3.46 -6.93
C PRO A 168 -4.62 2.94 -6.33
N ALA A 169 -3.52 3.70 -6.41
CA ALA A 169 -2.25 3.32 -5.77
C ALA A 169 -2.32 3.32 -4.24
N GLN A 170 -2.98 4.31 -3.63
CA GLN A 170 -3.11 4.36 -2.17
C GLN A 170 -3.97 3.21 -1.60
N ARG A 171 -4.92 2.66 -2.37
CA ARG A 171 -5.78 1.54 -1.92
C ARG A 171 -5.02 0.23 -1.70
N LEU A 172 -3.91 0.04 -2.39
CA LEU A 172 -3.11 -1.18 -2.36
C LEU A 172 -1.85 -1.04 -1.50
N ARG A 173 -1.76 0.01 -0.68
CA ARG A 173 -0.63 0.21 0.23
C ARG A 173 -0.53 -0.93 1.24
N VAL A 174 0.67 -1.46 1.40
CA VAL A 174 1.01 -2.35 2.51
C VAL A 174 1.04 -1.51 3.79
N ILE A 175 0.17 -1.81 4.74
CA ILE A 175 0.05 -1.15 6.04
C ILE A 175 0.46 -2.14 7.13
N GLU A 176 1.34 -1.72 8.02
CA GLU A 176 1.63 -2.47 9.24
C GLU A 176 0.61 -2.09 10.32
N GLN A 177 -0.02 -3.09 10.92
CA GLN A 177 -0.86 -2.86 12.10
C GLN A 177 0.06 -2.53 13.27
N ARG A 178 -0.12 -1.35 13.88
CA ARG A 178 0.57 -1.02 15.12
C ARG A 178 0.22 -2.08 16.18
N LYS A 179 1.23 -2.54 16.92
CA LYS A 179 0.96 -3.27 18.17
C LYS A 179 0.12 -2.35 19.05
N HIS A 180 -0.97 -2.89 19.58
CA HIS A 180 -1.80 -2.15 20.52
C HIS A 180 -1.03 -2.08 21.85
N ASP A 181 -0.30 -0.99 22.08
CA ASP A 181 0.58 -0.81 23.25
C ASP A 181 -0.20 -0.61 24.58
N GLY A 182 -1.38 -1.21 24.72
CA GLY A 182 -2.31 -0.91 25.82
C GLY A 182 -3.11 -2.10 26.36
N VAL A 183 -2.70 -3.34 26.08
CA VAL A 183 -3.28 -4.51 26.77
C VAL A 183 -2.23 -5.03 27.75
N GLU A 184 -2.40 -4.69 29.02
CA GLU A 184 -1.64 -5.29 30.12
C GLU A 184 -1.81 -6.82 30.05
N PRO A 185 -0.73 -7.62 30.17
CA PRO A 185 -0.84 -9.07 30.12
C PRO A 185 -1.85 -9.54 31.18
N LEU A 186 -2.82 -10.37 30.78
CA LEU A 186 -3.73 -11.01 31.73
C LEU A 186 -2.90 -11.71 32.79
N GLU A 187 -3.13 -11.35 34.06
CA GLU A 187 -2.47 -12.01 35.19
C GLU A 187 -2.71 -13.53 35.09
N PRO A 188 -1.67 -14.35 35.33
CA PRO A 188 -1.83 -15.80 35.25
C PRO A 188 -2.89 -16.25 36.26
N VAL A 189 -3.92 -16.92 35.75
CA VAL A 189 -4.96 -17.52 36.58
C VAL A 189 -4.30 -18.50 37.56
N PRO A 190 -4.48 -18.36 38.88
CA PRO A 190 -3.87 -19.26 39.84
C PRO A 190 -4.39 -20.68 39.61
N ALA A 191 -3.45 -21.63 39.48
CA ALA A 191 -3.78 -23.04 39.38
C ALA A 191 -4.56 -23.47 40.62
N SER A 192 -5.76 -24.01 40.40
CA SER A 192 -6.58 -24.65 41.43
C SER A 192 -6.12 -26.09 41.66
#